data_AF-A0A973M9L7-F1
#
_entry.id   AF-A0A973M9L7-F1
#
_cell.length_a   1.000
_cell.length_b   1.000
_cell.length_c   1.000
_cell.angle_alpha   90.00
_cell.angle_beta   90.00
_cell.angle_gamma   90.00
#
_symmetry.space_group_name_H-M   'P 1'
#
loop_
_entity.id
_entity.type
_entity.pdbx_description
1 polymer ?
#
loop_
_entity_poly.entity_id
_entity_poly.type
_entity_poly.pdbx_seq_one_letter_code
_entity_poly.pdbx_strand_id
1 'polypeptide(L)'
;MHRIVIVGGGAGGLELATRLGNRSGKAGRAHVTLVDRCAVHVWKPLLHEVAAGSLDTHAHEIAYAAHSHWNGFSFMQGEMT
;
A
#
# COMPACT_ATOMS: atom_id res chain seq x y z
N MET A 1 -14.82 14.36 11.39
CA MET A 1 -14.27 13.51 10.30
C MET A 1 -12.95 12.95 10.78
N HIS A 2 -12.75 11.63 10.76
CA HIS A 2 -11.53 11.02 11.34
C HIS A 2 -10.38 11.00 10.32
N ARG A 3 -9.15 11.20 10.79
CA ARG A 3 -7.93 11.05 9.99
C ARG A 3 -7.20 9.81 10.49
N ILE A 4 -6.91 8.89 9.58
CA ILE A 4 -6.26 7.61 9.87
C ILE A 4 -4.99 7.55 9.05
N VAL A 5 -3.85 7.43 9.72
CA VAL A 5 -2.55 7.26 9.08
C VAL A 5 -2.06 5.85 9.36
N ILE A 6 -1.68 5.14 8.31
CA ILE A 6 -1.12 3.79 8.35
C ILE A 6 0.33 3.91 7.91
N VAL A 7 1.27 3.51 8.77
CA VAL A 7 2.71 3.55 8.48
C VAL A 7 3.18 2.13 8.18
N GLY A 8 3.72 1.92 6.98
CA GLY A 8 4.18 0.64 6.46
C GLY A 8 3.14 -0.08 5.59
N GLY A 9 3.38 -0.17 4.28
CA GLY A 9 2.60 -0.84 3.25
C GLY A 9 2.93 -2.32 3.06
N GLY A 10 3.38 -3.02 4.11
CA GLY A 10 3.48 -4.48 4.09
C GLY A 10 2.11 -5.17 3.91
N ALA A 11 2.08 -6.50 3.96
CA ALA A 11 0.85 -7.26 3.72
C ALA A 11 -0.33 -6.80 4.60
N GLY A 12 -0.08 -6.54 5.89
CA GLY A 12 -1.10 -6.04 6.80
C GLY A 12 -1.50 -4.57 6.56
N GLY A 13 -0.52 -3.70 6.28
CA GLY A 13 -0.77 -2.27 6.13
C GLY A 13 -1.52 -1.93 4.84
N LEU A 14 -1.15 -2.56 3.73
CA LEU A 14 -1.86 -2.40 2.47
C LEU A 14 -3.30 -2.93 2.56
N GLU A 15 -3.49 -4.10 3.18
CA GLU A 15 -4.82 -4.67 3.37
C GLU A 15 -5.69 -3.78 4.26
N LEU A 16 -5.14 -3.25 5.36
CA LEU A 16 -5.84 -2.32 6.24
C LEU A 16 -6.23 -1.04 5.51
N ALA A 17 -5.31 -0.44 4.75
CA ALA A 17 -5.56 0.78 3.97
C ALA A 17 -6.67 0.55 2.94
N THR A 18 -6.64 -0.60 2.27
CA THR A 18 -7.64 -1.01 1.28
C THR A 18 -9.03 -1.15 1.91
N ARG A 19 -9.13 -1.87 3.05
CA ARG A 19 -10.41 -2.08 3.74
C ARG A 19 -10.99 -0.80 4.32
N LEU A 20 -10.15 0.09 4.84
CA LEU A 20 -10.59 1.38 5.39
C LEU A 20 -10.95 2.38 4.28
N GLY A 21 -10.18 2.41 3.19
CA GLY A 21 -10.48 3.22 2.01
C GLY A 21 -11.82 2.83 1.40
N ASN A 22 -12.05 1.53 1.17
CA ASN A 22 -13.31 1.06 0.57
C ASN A 22 -14.54 1.31 1.45
N ARG A 23 -14.42 1.18 2.78
CA ARG A 23 -15.57 1.34 3.70
C ARG A 23 -15.81 2.77 4.15
N SER A 24 -14.76 3.55 4.38
CA SER A 24 -14.84 4.85 5.06
C SER A 24 -14.25 5.98 4.23
N GLY A 25 -13.20 5.71 3.46
CA GLY A 25 -12.59 6.68 2.55
C GLY A 25 -13.52 7.09 1.41
N LYS A 26 -13.98 6.12 0.61
CA LYS A 26 -14.93 6.34 -0.50
C LYS A 26 -16.25 6.97 -0.04
N ALA A 27 -16.70 6.63 1.17
CA ALA A 27 -17.92 7.16 1.76
C ALA A 27 -17.74 8.57 2.38
N GLY A 28 -16.53 9.16 2.34
CA GLY A 28 -16.25 10.46 2.94
C GLY A 28 -16.38 10.48 4.47
N ARG A 29 -16.29 9.32 5.14
CA ARG A 29 -16.42 9.22 6.61
C ARG A 29 -15.08 9.32 7.32
N ALA A 30 -13.98 8.97 6.63
CA ALA A 30 -12.62 9.11 7.13
C ALA A 30 -11.66 9.49 6.00
N HIS A 31 -10.58 10.19 6.34
CA HIS A 31 -9.43 10.36 5.45
C HIS A 31 -8.38 9.33 5.83
N VAL A 32 -8.07 8.42 4.91
CA VAL A 32 -7.13 7.30 5.14
C VAL A 32 -5.87 7.57 4.32
N THR A 33 -4.71 7.56 4.97
CA THR A 33 -3.41 7.76 4.32
C THR A 33 -2.49 6.59 4.63
N LEU A 34 -1.92 5.96 3.60
CA LEU A 34 -0.83 5.00 3.71
C LEU A 34 0.50 5.72 3.48
N VAL A 35 1.43 5.55 4.42
CA VAL A 35 2.80 6.03 4.33
C VAL A 35 3.73 4.82 4.23
N ASP A 36 4.55 4.76 3.18
CA ASP A 36 5.62 3.76 3.07
C ASP A 36 6.84 4.36 2.38
N ARG A 37 8.03 3.86 2.74
CA ARG A 37 9.30 4.31 2.15
C ARG A 37 9.41 3.88 0.68
N CYS A 38 8.85 2.74 0.34
CA CYS A 38 8.78 2.19 -1.01
C CYS A 38 7.53 2.70 -1.75
N ALA A 39 7.63 2.85 -3.07
CA ALA A 39 6.50 3.23 -3.92
C ALA A 39 5.58 2.05 -4.30
N VAL A 40 6.05 0.82 -4.07
CA VAL A 40 5.40 -0.42 -4.46
C VAL A 40 5.36 -1.42 -3.29
N HIS A 41 4.30 -2.21 -3.24
CA HIS A 41 4.26 -3.42 -2.44
C HIS A 41 4.86 -4.58 -3.23
N VAL A 42 5.93 -5.18 -2.71
CA VAL A 42 6.50 -6.41 -3.23
C VAL A 42 5.99 -7.58 -2.39
N TRP A 43 5.56 -8.66 -3.05
CA TRP A 43 5.25 -9.90 -2.36
C TRP A 43 6.54 -10.59 -1.91
N LYS A 44 6.94 -10.29 -0.67
CA LYS A 44 8.22 -10.71 -0.06
C LYS A 44 8.51 -12.21 -0.11
N PRO A 45 7.54 -13.16 -0.12
CA PRO A 45 7.83 -14.57 -0.31
C PRO A 45 8.61 -14.89 -1.60
N LEU A 46 8.44 -14.09 -2.66
CA LEU A 46 9.11 -14.31 -3.96
C LEU A 46 10.51 -13.67 -4.06
N LEU A 47 11.01 -13.03 -2.98
CA LEU A 47 12.31 -12.34 -3.04
C LEU A 47 13.49 -13.27 -3.34
N HIS A 48 13.39 -14.56 -2.97
CA HIS A 48 14.43 -15.54 -3.25
C HIS A 48 14.51 -15.92 -4.74
N GLU A 49 13.37 -15.95 -5.44
CA GLU A 49 13.31 -16.16 -6.89
C GLU A 49 13.74 -14.92 -7.67
N VAL A 50 13.42 -13.73 -7.16
CA VAL A 50 13.93 -12.46 -7.71
C VAL A 50 15.46 -12.40 -7.57
N ALA A 51 16.01 -12.75 -6.41
CA ALA A 51 17.46 -12.78 -6.19
C ALA A 51 18.17 -13.85 -7.06
N ALA A 52 17.47 -14.94 -7.39
CA ALA A 52 17.97 -15.98 -8.30
C ALA A 52 17.87 -15.57 -9.80
N GLY A 53 17.22 -14.44 -10.12
CA GLY A 53 17.04 -13.95 -11.49
C GLY A 53 15.99 -14.73 -12.29
N SER A 54 15.19 -15.58 -11.64
CA SER A 54 14.18 -16.44 -12.28
C SER A 54 12.79 -15.80 -12.36
N LEU A 55 12.57 -14.66 -11.69
CA LEU A 55 11.32 -13.92 -11.69
C LEU A 55 11.53 -12.44 -12.01
N ASP A 56 10.73 -11.92 -12.95
CA ASP A 56 10.60 -10.49 -13.19
C ASP A 56 9.86 -9.85 -12.01
N THR A 57 10.56 -8.99 -11.27
CA THR A 57 10.04 -8.31 -10.08
C THR A 57 8.85 -7.40 -10.42
N HIS A 58 8.82 -6.86 -11.64
CA HIS A 58 7.75 -5.98 -12.11
C HIS A 58 6.40 -6.69 -12.26
N ALA A 59 6.39 -8.02 -12.48
CA ALA A 59 5.15 -8.79 -12.60
C ALA A 59 4.41 -8.99 -11.27
N HIS A 60 5.08 -8.77 -10.13
CA HIS A 60 4.58 -9.10 -8.79
C HIS A 60 4.49 -7.92 -7.83
N GLU A 61 4.57 -6.71 -8.37
CA GLU A 61 4.49 -5.46 -7.61
C GLU A 61 3.10 -4.83 -7.70
N ILE A 62 2.66 -4.22 -6.60
CA ILE A 62 1.48 -3.36 -6.57
C ILE A 62 1.94 -1.93 -6.34
N ALA A 63 1.74 -1.05 -7.33
CA ALA A 63 1.99 0.37 -7.17
C ALA A 63 0.99 1.01 -6.19
N TYR A 64 1.48 1.57 -5.08
CA TYR A 64 0.61 2.14 -4.05
C TYR A 64 -0.22 3.31 -4.57
N ALA A 65 0.34 4.14 -5.47
CA ALA A 65 -0.37 5.26 -6.05
C ALA A 65 -1.63 4.81 -6.80
N ALA A 66 -1.51 3.84 -7.71
CA ALA A 66 -2.63 3.29 -8.46
C ALA A 66 -3.64 2.59 -7.52
N HIS A 67 -3.15 1.75 -6.60
CA HIS A 67 -4.00 1.02 -5.67
C HIS A 67 -4.79 1.94 -4.74
N SER A 68 -4.15 3.03 -4.27
CA SER A 68 -4.78 4.03 -3.41
C SER A 68 -5.92 4.76 -4.11
N HIS A 69 -5.71 5.17 -5.37
CA HIS A 69 -6.71 5.82 -6.21
C HIS A 69 -7.95 4.93 -6.38
N TRP A 70 -7.77 3.65 -6.69
CA TRP A 70 -8.89 2.73 -6.89
C TRP A 70 -9.61 2.31 -5.61
N ASN A 71 -8.94 2.37 -4.46
CA ASN A 71 -9.49 1.90 -3.17
C ASN A 71 -9.89 3.04 -2.21
N GLY A 72 -9.81 4.30 -2.64
CA GLY A 72 -10.31 5.43 -1.86
C GLY A 72 -9.49 5.74 -0.61
N PHE A 73 -8.18 5.55 -0.67
CA PHE A 73 -7.24 6.06 0.31
C PHE A 73 -6.15 6.88 -0.41
N SER A 74 -5.36 7.65 0.33
CA SER A 74 -4.23 8.40 -0.21
C SER A 74 -2.92 7.68 0.08
N PHE A 75 -1.97 7.73 -0.84
CA PHE A 75 -0.62 7.25 -0.60
C PHE A 75 0.36 8.43 -0.50
N MET A 76 1.29 8.36 0.44
CA MET A 76 2.43 9.26 0.57
C MET A 76 3.69 8.43 0.70
N GLN A 77 4.66 8.66 -0.18
CA GLN A 77 5.97 8.05 -0.01
C GLN A 77 6.73 8.78 1.09
N GLY A 78 7.22 8.05 2.08
CA GLY A 78 7.93 8.60 3.23
C GLY A 78 8.19 7.58 4.32
N GLU A 79 8.93 7.98 5.35
CA GLU A 79 9.22 7.15 6.51
C GLU A 79 8.92 7.92 7.80
N MET A 80 8.73 7.18 8.91
CA MET A 80 8.49 7.76 10.22
C MET A 80 9.84 8.01 10.92
N THR A 81 10.03 9.22 11.44
CA THR A 81 11.23 9.68 12.16
C THR A 81 10.89 10.10 13.57
#